data_AF-A0AAV9BLU7-F1
#
_entry.id   AF-A0AAV9BLU7-F1
#
_cell.length_a   1.000
_cell.length_b   1.000
_cell.length_c   1.000
_cell.angle_alpha   90.00
_cell.angle_beta   90.00
_cell.angle_gamma   90.00
#
_symmetry.space_group_name_H-M   'P 1'
#
loop_
_entity.id
_entity.type
_entity.pdbx_description
1 polymer ?
#
loop_
_entity_poly.entity_id
_entity_poly.type
_entity_poly.pdbx_seq_one_letter_code
_entity_poly.pdbx_strand_id
1 'polypeptide(L)'
;MLLVSCMMLLGLLYSLCKDIKLHLHLPDQNGSDYTWHLDQSFVLVGVIIHVFSLCSSSMVEEEQYTWHFLTSTLYFVFLRATSQAIVLVLICGRILRAWHQGGVNWSHLPDISKGLESAGTFGIKSLQTVSLILVLYFTSSAFRKVQSRTILARVVMVSLFVSGFLILVHIMEDTTMIFNCSATSIAQAVYATLGITVILTSVASPWIIPIHNQKNNQIIKHKPDFVSSKKKESSLLMGIRDSAYLIGVTHTVCWCLLQLLLQQPTNSVPILLLLVQIMASAIYFSDDKSHHAQWIEVAAMYFLGMAGHFGLGNSNSLATVDVAGAFIGISSHSTVLSGILMFFITYASPLLFLVGMIDNADLGLLLQMIIGFSSLVPLVLNSIVLSAFTIILLLMRNHLFVWSVFSPKYLYVCAASISVYIGVFSVVAAVVYTCLVIFYRTQKICPNTSSLK
;
A
#
# COMPACT_ATOMS: atom_id res chain seq x y z
N MET A 1 13.34 -21.02 -1.88
CA MET A 1 13.32 -19.54 -1.84
C MET A 1 14.36 -18.94 -2.76
N LEU A 2 15.68 -19.08 -2.53
CA LEU A 2 16.72 -18.47 -3.39
C LEU A 2 16.59 -18.81 -4.89
N LEU A 3 16.38 -20.09 -5.22
CA LEU A 3 16.25 -20.52 -6.61
C LEU A 3 14.99 -19.94 -7.27
N VAL A 4 13.91 -19.84 -6.51
CA VAL A 4 12.63 -19.26 -6.92
C VAL A 4 12.75 -17.73 -7.08
N SER A 5 13.44 -17.04 -6.17
CA SER A 5 13.68 -15.61 -6.26
C SER A 5 14.66 -15.25 -7.38
N CYS A 6 15.68 -16.07 -7.65
CA CYS A 6 16.58 -15.88 -8.79
C CYS A 6 15.88 -16.15 -10.13
N MET A 7 15.06 -17.20 -10.22
CA MET A 7 14.26 -17.48 -11.42
C MET A 7 13.23 -16.37 -11.67
N MET A 8 12.59 -15.86 -10.61
CA MET A 8 11.72 -14.69 -10.70
C MET A 8 12.50 -13.45 -11.10
N LEU A 9 13.61 -13.12 -10.45
CA LEU A 9 14.45 -11.98 -10.82
C LEU A 9 14.87 -12.04 -12.29
N LEU A 10 15.33 -13.20 -12.78
CA LEU A 10 15.69 -13.41 -14.18
C LEU A 10 14.49 -13.26 -15.13
N GLY A 11 13.33 -13.83 -14.78
CA GLY A 11 12.10 -13.68 -15.57
C GLY A 11 11.57 -12.25 -15.60
N LEU A 12 11.68 -11.53 -14.49
CA LEU A 12 11.25 -10.14 -14.32
C LEU A 12 12.21 -9.18 -15.02
N LEU A 13 13.53 -9.39 -14.92
CA LEU A 13 14.54 -8.65 -15.69
C LEU A 13 14.40 -8.89 -17.19
N TYR A 14 14.07 -10.12 -17.60
CA TYR A 14 13.76 -10.44 -19.00
C TYR A 14 12.50 -9.71 -19.49
N SER A 15 11.44 -9.65 -18.67
CA SER A 15 10.22 -8.89 -19.00
C SER A 15 10.51 -7.38 -19.08
N LEU A 16 11.25 -6.83 -18.12
CA LEU A 16 11.64 -5.42 -18.09
C LEU A 16 12.51 -5.07 -19.31
N CYS A 17 13.48 -5.92 -19.67
CA CYS A 17 14.28 -5.75 -20.89
C CYS A 17 13.44 -5.81 -22.16
N LYS A 18 12.44 -6.70 -22.22
CA LYS A 18 11.53 -6.81 -23.36
C LYS A 18 10.67 -5.56 -23.52
N ASP A 19 10.16 -5.01 -22.41
CA ASP A 19 9.33 -3.80 -22.42
C ASP A 19 10.15 -2.55 -22.77
N ILE A 20 11.38 -2.42 -22.25
CA ILE A 20 12.34 -1.37 -22.65
C ILE A 20 12.65 -1.46 -24.15
N LYS A 21 12.84 -2.67 -24.67
CA LYS A 21 13.12 -2.92 -26.10
C LYS A 21 11.90 -2.67 -26.99
N LEU A 22 10.68 -2.86 -26.48
CA LEU A 22 9.43 -2.49 -27.15
C LEU A 22 9.30 -0.97 -27.26
N HIS A 23 9.66 -0.24 -26.20
CA HIS A 23 9.66 1.23 -26.18
C HIS A 23 10.70 1.84 -27.12
N LEU A 24 11.85 1.17 -27.30
CA LEU A 24 12.90 1.52 -28.27
C LEU A 24 12.52 1.31 -29.74
N HIS A 25 11.45 0.56 -30.03
CA HIS A 25 10.98 0.31 -31.41
C HIS A 25 9.84 1.21 -31.86
N LEU A 26 9.33 2.10 -31.00
CA LEU A 26 8.58 3.27 -31.44
C LEU A 26 9.61 4.35 -31.80
N PRO A 27 9.67 4.83 -33.05
CA PRO A 27 10.60 5.89 -33.40
C PRO A 27 10.10 7.19 -32.76
N ASP A 28 10.64 7.53 -31.59
CA ASP A 28 10.66 8.91 -31.15
C ASP A 28 11.56 9.68 -32.13
N GLN A 29 10.91 10.39 -33.06
CA GLN A 29 11.53 11.51 -33.74
C GLN A 29 11.76 12.62 -32.71
N ASN A 30 12.81 12.49 -31.92
CA ASN A 30 13.63 13.56 -31.40
C ASN A 30 14.76 12.92 -30.61
N GLY A 31 15.99 13.13 -31.06
CA GLY A 31 17.17 12.82 -30.25
C GLY A 31 17.17 13.72 -29.01
N SER A 32 16.67 13.19 -27.90
CA SER A 32 16.99 13.71 -26.58
C SER A 32 18.11 12.86 -26.01
N ASP A 33 19.20 13.54 -25.64
CA ASP A 33 20.26 12.96 -24.83
C ASP A 33 19.64 12.22 -23.64
N TYR A 34 20.09 10.99 -23.37
CA TYR A 34 19.70 10.20 -22.19
C TYR A 34 20.21 10.89 -20.91
N THR A 35 19.60 12.00 -20.50
CA THR A 35 19.88 12.65 -19.23
C THR A 35 19.15 11.87 -18.14
N TRP A 36 19.88 11.03 -17.41
CA TRP A 36 19.33 10.34 -16.24
C TRP A 36 18.74 11.37 -15.27
N HIS A 37 17.45 11.24 -14.96
CA HIS A 37 16.84 12.06 -13.94
C HIS A 37 17.42 11.70 -12.56
N LEU A 38 17.55 12.71 -11.70
CA LEU A 38 18.21 12.60 -10.39
C LEU A 38 17.50 11.57 -9.50
N ASP A 39 16.17 11.52 -9.55
CA ASP A 39 15.32 10.57 -8.83
C ASP A 39 15.57 9.10 -9.27
N GLN A 40 15.69 8.84 -10.57
CA GLN A 40 16.00 7.50 -11.10
C GLN A 40 17.35 7.00 -10.60
N SER A 41 18.37 7.86 -10.70
CA SER A 41 19.73 7.56 -10.24
C SER A 41 19.73 7.33 -8.72
N PHE A 42 18.99 8.15 -7.98
CA PHE A 42 18.88 8.04 -6.53
C PHE A 42 18.27 6.70 -6.09
N VAL A 43 17.16 6.25 -6.71
CA VAL A 43 16.54 4.97 -6.35
C VAL A 43 17.48 3.80 -6.62
N LEU A 44 18.13 3.77 -7.79
CA LEU A 44 19.06 2.69 -8.16
C LEU A 44 20.28 2.64 -7.23
N VAL A 45 20.93 3.78 -7.01
CA VAL A 45 22.08 3.89 -6.09
C VAL A 45 21.65 3.57 -4.66
N GLY A 46 20.47 4.02 -4.23
CA GLY A 46 19.92 3.75 -2.91
C GLY A 46 19.72 2.27 -2.63
N VAL A 47 19.23 1.51 -3.61
CA VAL A 47 19.09 0.04 -3.50
C VAL A 47 20.45 -0.63 -3.37
N ILE A 48 21.43 -0.21 -4.17
CA ILE A 48 22.80 -0.73 -4.09
C ILE A 48 23.41 -0.46 -2.71
N ILE A 49 23.31 0.78 -2.22
CA ILE A 49 23.79 1.18 -0.89
C ILE A 49 23.09 0.36 0.20
N HIS A 50 21.77 0.16 0.09
CA HIS A 50 21.04 -0.66 1.04
C HIS A 50 21.55 -2.10 1.05
N VAL A 51 21.76 -2.73 -0.12
CA VAL A 51 22.33 -4.08 -0.21
C VAL A 51 23.73 -4.15 0.43
N PHE A 52 24.60 -3.17 0.17
CA PHE A 52 25.92 -3.13 0.79
C PHE A 52 25.84 -2.92 2.31
N SER A 53 24.88 -2.13 2.80
CA SER A 53 24.68 -1.93 4.24
C SER A 53 24.40 -3.24 4.97
N LEU A 54 23.70 -4.19 4.33
CA LEU A 54 23.39 -5.50 4.91
C LEU A 54 24.61 -6.39 5.13
N CYS A 55 25.80 -6.04 4.61
CA CYS A 55 27.03 -6.78 4.88
C CYS A 55 27.55 -6.57 6.31
N SER A 56 27.17 -5.47 6.97
CA SER A 56 27.60 -5.15 8.33
C SER A 56 26.51 -5.50 9.34
N SER A 57 26.85 -6.24 10.39
CA SER A 57 25.90 -6.59 11.46
C SER A 57 25.34 -5.34 12.17
N SER A 58 26.16 -4.30 12.39
CA SER A 58 25.69 -3.07 13.03
C SER A 58 24.69 -2.31 12.16
N MET A 59 24.86 -2.34 10.84
CA MET A 59 23.96 -1.69 9.89
C MET A 59 22.66 -2.49 9.72
N VAL A 60 22.71 -3.82 9.90
CA VAL A 60 21.51 -4.66 9.96
C VAL A 60 20.68 -4.34 11.21
N GLU A 61 21.31 -4.14 12.37
CA GLU A 61 20.58 -3.74 13.59
C GLU A 61 19.93 -2.35 13.46
N GLU A 62 20.56 -1.45 12.71
CA GLU A 62 20.18 -0.04 12.56
C GLU A 62 19.56 0.28 11.18
N GLU A 63 19.01 -0.73 10.51
CA GLU A 63 18.49 -0.64 9.14
C GLU A 63 17.41 0.44 8.96
N GLN A 64 16.62 0.69 10.01
CA GLN A 64 15.64 1.77 10.08
C GLN A 64 16.19 3.12 9.58
N TYR A 65 17.45 3.46 9.89
CA TYR A 65 18.03 4.73 9.48
C TYR A 65 18.29 4.77 7.97
N THR A 66 18.64 3.63 7.37
CA THR A 66 18.81 3.50 5.93
C THR A 66 17.47 3.77 5.22
N TRP A 67 16.38 3.16 5.68
CA TRP A 67 15.06 3.39 5.11
C TRP A 67 14.56 4.83 5.34
N HIS A 68 14.71 5.37 6.54
CA HIS A 68 14.33 6.77 6.81
C HIS A 68 15.13 7.76 5.97
N PHE A 69 16.43 7.51 5.77
CA PHE A 69 17.27 8.32 4.90
C PHE A 69 16.78 8.24 3.47
N LEU A 70 16.72 7.04 2.88
CA LEU A 70 16.29 6.82 1.48
C LEU A 70 14.93 7.44 1.19
N THR A 71 13.95 7.22 2.07
CA THR A 71 12.60 7.77 1.91
C THR A 71 12.61 9.30 2.01
N SER A 72 13.22 9.88 3.05
CA SER A 72 13.19 11.33 3.25
C SER A 72 13.91 12.08 2.13
N THR A 73 15.06 11.57 1.68
CA THR A 73 15.80 12.19 0.59
C THR A 73 15.09 12.04 -0.75
N LEU A 74 14.45 10.90 -1.04
CA LEU A 74 13.68 10.73 -2.28
C LEU A 74 12.50 11.71 -2.33
N TYR A 75 11.74 11.84 -1.23
CA TYR A 75 10.66 12.83 -1.15
C TYR A 75 11.18 14.28 -1.12
N PHE A 76 12.40 14.52 -0.62
CA PHE A 76 13.06 15.81 -0.74
C PHE A 76 13.50 16.12 -2.17
N VAL A 77 13.91 15.11 -2.96
CA VAL A 77 14.19 15.28 -4.40
C VAL A 77 12.92 15.64 -5.17
N PHE A 78 11.76 15.13 -4.74
CA PHE A 78 10.47 15.56 -5.28
C PHE A 78 10.04 16.96 -4.83
N LEU A 79 10.65 17.51 -3.77
CA LEU A 79 10.24 18.78 -3.19
C LEU A 79 10.45 19.91 -4.20
N ARG A 80 9.34 20.43 -4.74
CA ARG A 80 9.30 21.64 -5.55
C ARG A 80 8.67 22.75 -4.72
N ALA A 81 8.98 24.01 -5.05
CA ALA A 81 8.58 25.19 -4.28
C ALA A 81 7.06 25.36 -4.06
N THR A 82 6.22 24.55 -4.73
CA THR A 82 4.75 24.64 -4.73
C THR A 82 4.03 23.39 -4.17
N SER A 83 4.73 22.29 -3.85
CA SER A 83 4.07 21.02 -3.52
C SER A 83 3.79 20.85 -2.01
N GLN A 84 2.67 21.42 -1.53
CA GLN A 84 2.23 21.28 -0.12
C GLN A 84 2.08 19.81 0.34
N ALA A 85 1.70 18.92 -0.59
CA ALA A 85 1.53 17.50 -0.31
C ALA A 85 2.84 16.80 0.10
N ILE A 86 3.97 17.11 -0.55
CA ILE A 86 5.27 16.52 -0.19
C ILE A 86 5.75 17.02 1.16
N VAL A 87 5.55 18.31 1.44
CA VAL A 87 5.87 18.87 2.76
C VAL A 87 5.10 18.12 3.85
N LEU A 88 3.82 17.81 3.62
CA LEU A 88 3.02 17.00 4.53
C LEU A 88 3.60 15.58 4.69
N VAL A 89 4.01 14.91 3.60
CA VAL A 89 4.66 13.58 3.68
C VAL A 89 5.93 13.61 4.53
N LEU A 90 6.78 14.63 4.34
CA LEU A 90 8.03 14.81 5.08
C LEU A 90 7.79 15.12 6.56
N ILE A 91 6.79 15.95 6.88
CA ILE A 91 6.40 16.24 8.28
C ILE A 91 5.90 14.95 8.95
N CYS A 92 4.99 14.22 8.31
CA CYS A 92 4.52 12.93 8.81
C CYS A 92 5.68 11.94 9.00
N GLY A 93 6.62 11.88 8.06
CA GLY A 93 7.80 11.01 8.14
C GLY A 93 8.72 11.37 9.30
N ARG A 94 8.88 12.68 9.58
CA ARG A 94 9.65 13.16 10.73
C ARG A 94 8.99 12.81 12.06
N ILE A 95 7.67 12.92 12.15
CA ILE A 95 6.92 12.52 13.35
C ILE A 95 6.99 11.01 13.55
N LEU A 96 6.79 10.22 12.48
CA LEU A 96 6.91 8.75 12.52
C LEU A 96 8.29 8.28 13.00
N ARG A 97 9.37 8.91 12.51
CA ARG A 97 10.73 8.60 12.97
C ARG A 97 10.96 8.94 14.45
N ALA A 98 10.31 9.98 14.96
CA ALA A 98 10.40 10.35 16.37
C ALA A 98 9.45 9.52 17.26
N TRP A 99 8.50 8.79 16.66
CA TRP A 99 7.46 8.07 17.39
C TRP A 99 8.03 6.91 18.18
N HIS A 100 8.87 6.11 17.52
CA HIS A 100 9.63 5.02 18.10
C HIS A 100 11.10 5.18 17.73
N GLN A 101 11.97 5.18 18.73
CA GLN A 101 13.40 5.02 18.48
C GLN A 101 13.72 3.53 18.50
N GLY A 102 13.86 2.92 17.32
CA GLY A 102 14.35 1.55 17.23
C GLY A 102 15.87 1.46 17.35
N GLY A 103 16.42 0.27 17.10
CA GLY A 103 17.86 0.02 17.17
C GLY A 103 18.35 -0.21 18.59
N VAL A 104 19.38 -1.05 18.74
CA VAL A 104 19.88 -1.45 20.07
C VAL A 104 20.54 -0.26 20.78
N ASN A 105 21.26 0.58 20.02
CA ASN A 105 22.11 1.64 20.59
C ASN A 105 21.30 2.82 21.15
N TRP A 106 20.14 3.11 20.57
CA TRP A 106 19.37 4.33 20.84
C TRP A 106 18.03 4.07 21.57
N SER A 107 17.71 2.79 21.82
CA SER A 107 16.48 2.36 22.50
C SER A 107 16.26 2.96 23.90
N HIS A 108 17.33 3.38 24.59
CA HIS A 108 17.26 3.97 25.93
C HIS A 108 16.81 5.45 25.92
N LEU A 109 16.84 6.11 24.77
CA LEU A 109 16.44 7.50 24.65
C LEU A 109 14.91 7.66 24.72
N PRO A 110 14.42 8.83 25.16
CA PRO A 110 13.00 9.12 25.16
C PRO A 110 12.47 9.25 23.72
N ASP A 111 11.36 8.56 23.46
CA ASP A 111 10.55 8.65 22.25
C ASP A 111 9.11 9.06 22.59
N ILE A 112 8.33 9.43 21.57
CA ILE A 112 6.96 9.94 21.77
C ILE A 112 6.08 8.84 22.38
N SER A 113 6.28 7.58 22.00
CA SER A 113 5.54 6.44 22.53
C SER A 113 5.76 6.22 24.03
N LYS A 114 7.01 6.18 24.53
CA LYS A 114 7.27 6.08 25.99
C LYS A 114 6.77 7.30 26.75
N GLY A 115 6.90 8.48 26.14
CA GLY A 115 6.30 9.70 26.69
C GLY A 115 4.79 9.57 26.88
N LEU A 116 4.10 9.01 25.89
CA LEU A 116 2.66 8.77 25.95
C LEU A 116 2.29 7.68 26.97
N GLU A 117 3.09 6.62 27.10
CA GLU A 117 2.90 5.59 28.13
C GLU A 117 2.99 6.18 29.54
N SER A 118 3.93 7.11 29.76
CA SER A 118 4.05 7.82 31.04
C SER A 118 2.89 8.77 31.35
N ALA A 119 2.16 9.25 30.33
CA ALA A 119 1.01 10.15 30.48
C ALA A 119 -0.27 9.40 30.93
N GLY A 120 -0.26 8.07 30.93
CA GLY A 120 -1.34 7.23 31.44
C GLY A 120 -2.41 6.85 30.42
N THR A 121 -3.32 5.97 30.85
CA THR A 121 -4.32 5.30 30.00
C THR A 121 -5.33 6.27 29.37
N PHE A 122 -5.67 7.35 30.07
CA PHE A 122 -6.61 8.36 29.57
C PHE A 122 -6.08 9.06 28.32
N GLY A 123 -4.79 9.45 28.32
CA GLY A 123 -4.16 10.10 27.18
C GLY A 123 -4.10 9.19 25.95
N ILE A 124 -3.76 7.92 26.15
CA ILE A 124 -3.72 6.89 25.10
C ILE A 124 -5.12 6.68 24.50
N LYS A 125 -6.15 6.45 25.33
CA LYS A 125 -7.53 6.26 24.86
C LYS A 125 -8.01 7.51 24.12
N SER A 126 -7.73 8.71 24.62
CA SER A 126 -8.08 9.97 23.93
C SER A 126 -7.43 10.06 22.55
N LEU A 127 -6.12 9.83 22.43
CA LEU A 127 -5.42 9.85 21.14
C LEU A 127 -5.94 8.78 20.18
N GLN A 128 -6.29 7.59 20.68
CA GLN A 128 -6.87 6.53 19.87
C GLN A 128 -8.24 6.95 19.29
N THR A 129 -9.10 7.58 20.11
CA THR A 129 -10.39 8.10 19.64
C THR A 129 -10.23 9.24 18.62
N VAL A 130 -9.30 10.18 18.87
CA VAL A 130 -9.01 11.28 17.93
C VAL A 130 -8.49 10.72 16.60
N SER A 131 -7.58 9.75 16.65
CA SER A 131 -7.03 9.10 15.46
C SER A 131 -8.11 8.40 14.65
N LEU A 132 -9.02 7.69 15.31
CA LEU A 132 -10.17 7.04 14.66
C LEU A 132 -11.10 8.06 13.98
N ILE A 133 -11.43 9.16 14.65
CA ILE A 133 -12.27 10.22 14.08
C ILE A 133 -11.58 10.84 12.85
N LEU A 134 -10.28 11.10 12.92
CA LEU A 134 -9.52 11.65 11.80
C LEU A 134 -9.43 10.67 10.63
N VAL A 135 -9.24 9.37 10.88
CA VAL A 135 -9.33 8.34 9.83
C VAL A 135 -10.69 8.43 9.14
N LEU A 136 -11.80 8.40 9.88
CA LEU A 136 -13.16 8.52 9.33
C LEU A 136 -13.44 9.86 8.58
N TYR A 137 -12.79 10.95 9.00
CA TYR A 137 -12.84 12.21 8.27
C TYR A 137 -12.12 12.10 6.91
N PHE A 138 -10.92 11.53 6.90
CA PHE A 138 -10.17 11.31 5.67
C PHE A 138 -10.85 10.32 4.73
N THR A 139 -11.50 9.26 5.25
CA THR A 139 -12.33 8.35 4.44
C THR A 139 -13.42 9.13 3.71
N SER A 140 -14.15 9.98 4.44
CA SER A 140 -15.20 10.82 3.86
C SER A 140 -14.67 11.74 2.78
N SER A 141 -13.47 12.30 2.99
CA SER A 141 -12.81 13.12 1.98
C SER A 141 -12.42 12.33 0.73
N ALA A 142 -11.85 11.13 0.87
CA ALA A 142 -11.48 10.25 -0.23
C ALA A 142 -12.70 9.81 -1.06
N PHE A 143 -13.82 9.48 -0.39
CA PHE A 143 -15.06 9.11 -1.06
C PHE A 143 -15.78 10.28 -1.74
N ARG A 144 -15.50 11.53 -1.37
CA ARG A 144 -15.99 12.70 -2.14
C ARG A 144 -15.42 12.73 -3.55
N LYS A 145 -14.21 12.21 -3.76
CA LYS A 145 -13.53 12.14 -5.07
C LYS A 145 -14.02 10.99 -5.95
N VAL A 146 -14.77 10.02 -5.40
CA VAL A 146 -15.39 8.97 -6.22
C VAL A 146 -16.37 9.63 -7.18
N GLN A 147 -16.03 9.61 -8.47
CA GLN A 147 -16.78 10.29 -9.52
C GLN A 147 -18.20 9.70 -9.66
N SER A 148 -18.31 8.38 -9.51
CA SER A 148 -19.55 7.65 -9.61
C SER A 148 -20.31 7.59 -8.27
N ARG A 149 -21.38 8.39 -8.13
CA ARG A 149 -22.27 8.44 -6.95
C ARG A 149 -23.23 7.24 -6.86
N THR A 150 -22.71 6.04 -7.03
CA THR A 150 -23.48 4.79 -6.98
C THR A 150 -24.07 4.54 -5.60
N ILE A 151 -25.19 3.80 -5.56
CA ILE A 151 -25.75 3.27 -4.31
C ILE A 151 -24.69 2.44 -3.57
N LEU A 152 -23.88 1.68 -4.30
CA LEU A 152 -22.76 0.89 -3.76
C LEU A 152 -21.80 1.78 -2.95
N ALA A 153 -21.31 2.89 -3.51
CA ALA A 153 -20.39 3.78 -2.79
C ALA A 153 -20.99 4.32 -1.48
N ARG A 154 -22.30 4.58 -1.42
CA ARG A 154 -22.98 5.01 -0.18
C ARG A 154 -23.11 3.87 0.83
N VAL A 155 -23.50 2.68 0.38
CA VAL A 155 -23.59 1.48 1.26
C VAL A 155 -22.24 1.19 1.90
N VAL A 156 -21.18 1.25 1.09
CA VAL A 156 -19.80 1.02 1.52
C VAL A 156 -19.37 2.07 2.54
N MET A 157 -19.65 3.36 2.29
CA MET A 157 -19.39 4.42 3.26
C MET A 157 -20.09 4.16 4.60
N VAL A 158 -21.37 3.84 4.58
CA VAL A 158 -22.13 3.53 5.80
C VAL A 158 -21.50 2.35 6.55
N SER A 159 -21.14 1.28 5.85
CA SER A 159 -20.51 0.13 6.48
C SER A 159 -19.15 0.44 7.11
N LEU A 160 -18.34 1.33 6.50
CA LEU A 160 -17.07 1.78 7.09
C LEU A 160 -17.30 2.62 8.35
N PHE A 161 -18.33 3.46 8.38
CA PHE A 161 -18.73 4.19 9.59
C PHE A 161 -19.23 3.26 10.69
N VAL A 162 -19.97 2.21 10.35
CA VAL A 162 -20.41 1.18 11.31
C VAL A 162 -19.19 0.46 11.90
N SER A 163 -18.23 0.04 11.08
CA SER A 163 -16.99 -0.58 11.58
C SER A 163 -16.19 0.39 12.46
N GLY A 164 -16.10 1.68 12.09
CA GLY A 164 -15.48 2.71 12.92
C GLY A 164 -16.17 2.88 14.28
N PHE A 165 -17.51 2.88 14.30
CA PHE A 165 -18.27 2.94 15.55
C PHE A 165 -18.04 1.71 16.43
N LEU A 166 -17.99 0.51 15.86
CA LEU A 166 -17.67 -0.72 16.62
C LEU A 166 -16.28 -0.65 17.25
N ILE A 167 -15.28 -0.11 16.53
CA ILE A 167 -13.94 0.11 17.08
C ILE A 167 -13.98 1.14 18.22
N LEU A 168 -14.77 2.21 18.09
CA LEU A 168 -14.94 3.19 19.17
C LEU A 168 -15.52 2.53 20.43
N VAL A 169 -16.54 1.69 20.30
CA VAL A 169 -17.10 0.93 21.43
C VAL A 169 -16.07 -0.02 22.04
N HIS A 170 -15.20 -0.63 21.22
CA HIS A 170 -14.10 -1.47 21.72
C HIS A 170 -13.06 -0.68 22.52
N ILE A 171 -12.70 0.54 22.07
CA ILE A 171 -11.77 1.43 22.77
C ILE A 171 -12.35 1.91 24.11
N MET A 172 -13.64 2.23 24.11
CA MET A 172 -14.39 2.64 25.28
C MET A 172 -14.86 1.42 26.07
N GLU A 173 -13.91 0.67 26.62
CA GLU A 173 -14.10 -0.57 27.39
C GLU A 173 -15.27 -0.49 28.39
N ASP A 174 -15.46 0.64 29.09
CA ASP A 174 -16.56 0.87 30.03
C ASP A 174 -17.96 0.82 29.38
N THR A 175 -18.05 1.08 28.08
CA THR A 175 -19.28 1.06 27.28
C THR A 175 -19.65 -0.36 26.85
N THR A 176 -18.71 -1.31 26.82
CA THR A 176 -19.00 -2.72 26.50
C THR A 176 -19.95 -3.37 27.53
N MET A 177 -19.85 -2.94 28.79
CA MET A 177 -20.76 -3.31 29.87
C MET A 177 -22.19 -2.83 29.64
N ILE A 178 -22.39 -1.71 28.93
CA ILE A 178 -23.73 -1.19 28.60
C ILE A 178 -24.39 -2.03 27.51
N PHE A 179 -23.61 -2.54 26.56
CA PHE A 179 -24.12 -3.33 25.42
C PHE A 179 -24.22 -4.84 25.69
N ASN A 180 -23.88 -5.33 26.91
CA ASN A 180 -23.84 -6.76 27.27
C ASN A 180 -23.07 -7.62 26.24
N CYS A 181 -22.06 -7.05 25.58
CA CYS A 181 -21.33 -7.69 24.50
C CYS A 181 -19.86 -7.82 24.91
N SER A 182 -19.29 -9.01 24.79
CA SER A 182 -17.88 -9.23 25.10
C SER A 182 -16.97 -8.47 24.12
N ALA A 183 -15.80 -8.03 24.59
CA ALA A 183 -14.81 -7.37 23.72
C ALA A 183 -14.41 -8.25 22.53
N THR A 184 -14.39 -9.59 22.72
CA THR A 184 -14.11 -10.56 21.67
C THR A 184 -15.21 -10.61 20.61
N SER A 185 -16.49 -10.59 20.99
CA SER A 185 -17.61 -10.55 20.03
C SER A 185 -17.65 -9.24 19.25
N ILE A 186 -17.28 -8.11 19.86
CA ILE A 186 -17.15 -6.83 19.15
C ILE A 186 -16.02 -6.89 18.12
N ALA A 187 -14.84 -7.41 18.50
CA ALA A 187 -13.73 -7.58 17.57
C ALA A 187 -14.10 -8.51 16.40
N GLN A 188 -14.82 -9.61 16.66
CA GLN A 188 -15.34 -10.52 15.63
C GLN A 188 -16.34 -9.82 14.71
N ALA A 189 -17.21 -8.97 15.24
CA ALA A 189 -18.12 -8.16 14.43
C ALA A 189 -17.36 -7.15 13.55
N VAL A 190 -16.27 -6.54 14.05
CA VAL A 190 -15.39 -5.69 13.24
C VAL A 190 -14.76 -6.50 12.10
N TYR A 191 -14.22 -7.69 12.35
CA TYR A 191 -13.67 -8.54 11.29
C TYR A 191 -14.71 -8.92 10.24
N ALA A 192 -15.92 -9.31 10.68
CA ALA A 192 -17.01 -9.67 9.78
C ALA A 192 -17.45 -8.48 8.93
N THR A 193 -17.66 -7.31 9.54
CA THR A 193 -18.06 -6.10 8.81
C THR A 193 -16.98 -5.69 7.80
N LEU A 194 -15.72 -5.56 8.21
CA LEU A 194 -14.62 -5.22 7.30
C LEU A 194 -14.46 -6.24 6.17
N GLY A 195 -14.49 -7.54 6.47
CA GLY A 195 -14.39 -8.60 5.47
C GLY A 195 -15.51 -8.55 4.44
N ILE A 196 -16.76 -8.38 4.88
CA ILE A 196 -17.91 -8.24 3.98
C ILE A 196 -17.76 -6.99 3.10
N THR A 197 -17.29 -5.87 3.65
CA THR A 197 -17.11 -4.63 2.85
C THR A 197 -16.05 -4.78 1.76
N VAL A 198 -14.94 -5.43 2.05
CA VAL A 198 -13.87 -5.71 1.09
C VAL A 198 -14.38 -6.63 -0.03
N ILE A 199 -15.09 -7.71 0.32
CA ILE A 199 -15.64 -8.65 -0.67
C ILE A 199 -16.72 -7.96 -1.53
N LEU A 200 -17.65 -7.24 -0.89
CA LEU A 200 -18.73 -6.54 -1.58
C LEU A 200 -18.19 -5.50 -2.57
N THR A 201 -17.17 -4.73 -2.18
CA THR A 201 -16.58 -3.69 -3.04
C THR A 201 -15.80 -4.29 -4.20
N SER A 202 -14.98 -5.31 -3.93
CA SER A 202 -14.19 -6.02 -4.95
C SER A 202 -15.08 -6.66 -6.01
N VAL A 203 -16.14 -7.36 -5.57
CA VAL A 203 -16.98 -8.14 -6.48
C VAL A 203 -18.00 -7.25 -7.18
N ALA A 204 -18.68 -6.34 -6.47
CA ALA A 204 -19.83 -5.61 -7.02
C ALA A 204 -19.46 -4.32 -7.76
N SER A 205 -18.33 -3.67 -7.45
CA SER A 205 -17.98 -2.39 -8.08
C SER A 205 -17.86 -2.45 -9.60
N PRO A 206 -17.22 -3.48 -10.22
CA PRO A 206 -17.08 -3.52 -11.68
C PRO A 206 -18.41 -3.82 -12.39
N TRP A 207 -19.43 -4.30 -11.68
CA TRP A 207 -20.77 -4.58 -12.22
C TRP A 207 -21.72 -3.39 -12.12
N ILE A 208 -21.66 -2.64 -11.03
CA ILE A 208 -22.64 -1.59 -10.71
C ILE A 208 -22.22 -0.24 -11.30
N ILE A 209 -20.92 0.03 -11.43
CA ILE A 209 -20.45 1.33 -11.92
C ILE A 209 -20.93 1.54 -13.36
N PRO A 210 -21.61 2.68 -13.64
CA PRO A 210 -22.16 2.98 -14.93
C PRO A 210 -21.05 3.22 -15.94
N ILE A 211 -21.14 2.55 -17.09
CA ILE A 211 -20.29 2.84 -18.23
C ILE A 211 -20.85 4.10 -18.87
N HIS A 212 -20.13 5.22 -18.77
CA HIS A 212 -20.63 6.52 -19.23
C HIS A 212 -20.75 6.52 -20.76
N ASN A 213 -21.93 6.17 -21.25
CA ASN A 213 -22.24 6.25 -22.67
C ASN A 213 -22.71 7.68 -22.94
N GLN A 214 -21.83 8.53 -23.48
CA GLN A 214 -22.12 9.93 -23.78
C GLN A 214 -23.05 10.07 -25.00
N LYS A 215 -24.16 9.31 -25.03
CA LYS A 215 -25.17 9.34 -26.10
C LYS A 215 -26.17 10.49 -25.97
N ASN A 216 -26.25 11.17 -24.81
CA ASN A 216 -27.31 12.16 -24.58
C ASN A 216 -26.97 13.63 -24.89
N ASN A 217 -25.74 14.00 -25.29
CA ASN A 217 -25.40 15.42 -25.49
C ASN A 217 -25.06 15.85 -26.93
N GLN A 218 -25.20 15.01 -27.96
CA GLN A 218 -25.03 15.46 -29.35
C GLN A 218 -26.02 14.78 -30.29
N ILE A 219 -27.28 15.20 -30.23
CA ILE A 219 -28.06 15.37 -31.45
C ILE A 219 -27.30 16.44 -32.26
N ILE A 220 -26.89 16.13 -33.50
CA ILE A 220 -26.16 16.99 -34.48
C ILE A 220 -24.62 16.82 -34.49
N LYS A 221 -24.10 15.79 -35.20
CA LYS A 221 -23.42 15.91 -36.52
C LYS A 221 -22.68 14.62 -36.90
N HIS A 222 -22.97 14.16 -38.11
CA HIS A 222 -22.47 12.94 -38.74
C HIS A 222 -20.95 12.97 -39.03
N LYS A 223 -20.23 11.95 -38.55
CA LYS A 223 -19.13 11.27 -39.24
C LYS A 223 -18.88 9.92 -38.53
N PRO A 224 -19.26 8.76 -39.10
CA PRO A 224 -19.14 7.48 -38.42
C PRO A 224 -17.74 6.86 -38.67
N ASP A 225 -17.39 5.87 -37.84
CA ASP A 225 -16.28 4.92 -37.99
C ASP A 225 -14.99 5.19 -37.19
N PHE A 226 -14.26 6.29 -37.36
CA PHE A 226 -13.04 6.51 -36.54
C PHE A 226 -13.34 7.09 -35.13
N VAL A 227 -14.39 7.90 -35.02
CA VAL A 227 -14.75 8.60 -33.77
C VAL A 227 -15.46 7.66 -32.78
N SER A 228 -16.12 6.60 -33.24
CA SER A 228 -16.83 5.66 -32.36
C SER A 228 -15.88 4.75 -31.57
N SER A 229 -14.79 4.30 -32.19
CA SER A 229 -13.77 3.46 -31.53
C SER A 229 -13.07 4.20 -30.40
N LYS A 230 -12.56 5.40 -30.67
CA LYS A 230 -11.89 6.25 -29.66
C LYS A 230 -12.82 6.70 -28.53
N LYS A 231 -14.11 6.93 -28.82
CA LYS A 231 -15.15 7.24 -27.81
C LYS A 231 -15.45 6.02 -26.92
N LYS A 232 -15.58 4.82 -27.49
CA LYS A 232 -15.81 3.58 -26.74
C LYS A 232 -14.65 3.29 -25.78
N GLU A 233 -13.41 3.48 -26.23
CA GLU A 233 -12.19 3.33 -25.43
C GLU A 233 -12.15 4.29 -24.24
N SER A 234 -12.49 5.57 -24.44
CA SER A 234 -12.54 6.56 -23.34
C SER A 234 -13.58 6.24 -22.26
N SER A 235 -14.75 5.70 -22.64
CA SER A 235 -15.82 5.35 -21.69
C SER A 235 -15.49 4.11 -20.85
N LEU A 236 -14.80 3.14 -21.45
CA LEU A 236 -14.30 1.93 -20.79
C LEU A 236 -13.27 2.27 -19.72
N LEU A 237 -12.34 3.13 -20.10
CA LEU A 237 -11.22 3.60 -19.30
C LEU A 237 -11.70 4.40 -18.08
N MET A 238 -12.71 5.24 -18.25
CA MET A 238 -13.33 5.94 -17.13
C MET A 238 -14.03 4.98 -16.15
N GLY A 239 -14.75 3.97 -16.67
CA GLY A 239 -15.40 2.96 -15.84
C GLY A 239 -14.42 2.11 -15.01
N ILE A 240 -13.31 1.66 -15.62
CA ILE A 240 -12.26 0.89 -14.94
C ILE A 240 -11.59 1.74 -13.86
N ARG A 241 -11.25 3.00 -14.17
CA ARG A 241 -10.65 3.93 -13.20
C ARG A 241 -11.53 4.15 -11.98
N ASP A 242 -12.82 4.41 -12.18
CA ASP A 242 -13.77 4.64 -11.09
C ASP A 242 -13.93 3.39 -10.21
N SER A 243 -13.95 2.19 -10.81
CA SER A 243 -13.99 0.94 -10.05
C SER A 243 -12.70 0.65 -9.30
N ALA A 244 -11.54 0.85 -9.92
CA ALA A 244 -10.25 0.65 -9.28
C ALA A 244 -10.07 1.61 -8.10
N TYR A 245 -10.39 2.89 -8.28
CA TYR A 245 -10.35 3.88 -7.20
C TYR A 245 -11.33 3.56 -6.06
N LEU A 246 -12.55 3.10 -6.36
CA LEU A 246 -13.46 2.68 -5.29
C LEU A 246 -12.93 1.44 -4.54
N ILE A 247 -12.33 0.47 -5.24
CA ILE A 247 -11.73 -0.72 -4.63
C ILE A 247 -10.52 -0.33 -3.78
N GLY A 248 -9.58 0.47 -4.27
CA GLY A 248 -8.38 0.79 -3.50
C GLY A 248 -8.71 1.58 -2.23
N VAL A 249 -9.60 2.58 -2.31
CA VAL A 249 -9.96 3.43 -1.16
C VAL A 249 -10.65 2.58 -0.10
N THR A 250 -11.46 1.61 -0.51
CA THR A 250 -12.10 0.71 0.46
C THR A 250 -11.09 -0.19 1.12
N HIS A 251 -10.16 -0.78 0.37
CA HIS A 251 -9.16 -1.67 0.94
C HIS A 251 -8.18 -0.93 1.85
N THR A 252 -7.71 0.26 1.47
CA THR A 252 -6.81 1.08 2.30
C THR A 252 -7.46 1.47 3.61
N VAL A 253 -8.72 1.91 3.57
CA VAL A 253 -9.47 2.28 4.77
C VAL A 253 -9.79 1.07 5.64
N CYS A 254 -10.25 -0.03 5.06
CA CYS A 254 -10.51 -1.27 5.80
C CYS A 254 -9.23 -1.77 6.49
N TRP A 255 -8.08 -1.67 5.81
CA TRP A 255 -6.79 -2.01 6.41
C TRP A 255 -6.43 -1.08 7.56
N CYS A 256 -6.60 0.23 7.41
CA CYS A 256 -6.35 1.19 8.50
C CYS A 256 -7.25 0.92 9.72
N LEU A 257 -8.55 0.67 9.51
CA LEU A 257 -9.49 0.33 10.59
C LEU A 257 -9.12 -1.00 11.27
N LEU A 258 -8.72 -2.00 10.48
CA LEU A 258 -8.22 -3.27 11.01
C LEU A 258 -6.98 -3.07 11.89
N GLN A 259 -6.02 -2.26 11.45
CA GLN A 259 -4.81 -1.98 12.21
C GLN A 259 -5.09 -1.14 13.46
N LEU A 260 -6.05 -0.22 13.44
CA LEU A 260 -6.48 0.52 14.64
C LEU A 260 -7.09 -0.38 15.72
N LEU A 261 -7.63 -1.54 15.33
CA LEU A 261 -8.10 -2.56 16.26
C LEU A 261 -6.96 -3.46 16.75
N LEU A 262 -6.07 -3.88 15.84
CA LEU A 262 -5.06 -4.92 16.12
C LEU A 262 -3.77 -4.42 16.77
N GLN A 263 -3.31 -3.22 16.41
CA GLN A 263 -2.05 -2.66 16.89
C GLN A 263 -2.16 -2.19 18.33
N GLN A 264 -1.00 -2.04 18.99
CA GLN A 264 -0.93 -1.38 20.29
C GLN A 264 -1.60 0.00 20.26
N PRO A 265 -2.33 0.40 21.32
CA PRO A 265 -3.04 1.68 21.35
C PRO A 265 -2.15 2.91 21.10
N THR A 266 -0.87 2.83 21.48
CA THR A 266 0.18 3.84 21.24
C THR A 266 0.48 4.04 19.76
N ASN A 267 0.21 3.04 18.90
CA ASN A 267 0.45 3.06 17.46
C ASN A 267 -0.74 3.59 16.64
N SER A 268 -1.81 4.05 17.28
CA SER A 268 -2.98 4.61 16.60
C SER A 268 -2.68 5.87 15.78
N VAL A 269 -1.83 6.76 16.30
CA VAL A 269 -1.39 7.97 15.59
C VAL A 269 -0.47 7.64 14.40
N PRO A 270 0.55 6.75 14.51
CA PRO A 270 1.31 6.27 13.36
C PRO A 270 0.45 5.75 12.21
N ILE A 271 -0.59 4.97 12.49
CA ILE A 271 -1.49 4.45 11.44
C ILE A 271 -2.18 5.60 10.70
N LEU A 272 -2.66 6.62 11.43
CA LEU A 272 -3.23 7.83 10.84
C LEU A 272 -2.20 8.57 9.96
N LEU A 273 -0.97 8.72 10.44
CA LEU A 273 0.09 9.40 9.69
C LEU A 273 0.43 8.66 8.39
N LEU A 274 0.50 7.33 8.42
CA LEU A 274 0.72 6.51 7.22
C LEU A 274 -0.42 6.70 6.19
N LEU A 275 -1.68 6.74 6.64
CA LEU A 275 -2.82 7.04 5.77
C LEU A 275 -2.71 8.43 5.13
N VAL A 276 -2.33 9.44 5.92
CA VAL A 276 -2.11 10.80 5.42
C VAL A 276 -0.98 10.84 4.38
N GLN A 277 0.10 10.09 4.58
CA GLN A 277 1.19 10.01 3.60
C GLN A 277 0.75 9.35 2.29
N ILE A 278 -0.10 8.32 2.33
CA ILE A 278 -0.67 7.70 1.12
C ILE A 278 -1.55 8.69 0.37
N MET A 279 -2.43 9.41 1.08
CA MET A 279 -3.30 10.41 0.44
C MET A 279 -2.51 11.59 -0.14
N ALA A 280 -1.47 12.05 0.56
CA ALA A 280 -0.65 13.17 0.10
C ALA A 280 0.22 12.78 -1.11
N SER A 281 0.85 11.61 -1.10
CA SER A 281 1.58 11.07 -2.25
C SER A 281 0.66 10.85 -3.46
N ALA A 282 -0.54 10.29 -3.25
CA ALA A 282 -1.56 10.16 -4.29
C ALA A 282 -1.94 11.49 -4.94
N ILE A 283 -2.13 12.54 -4.15
CA ILE A 283 -2.44 13.89 -4.65
C ILE A 283 -1.27 14.43 -5.48
N TYR A 284 -0.03 14.27 -5.00
CA TYR A 284 1.15 14.76 -5.72
C TYR A 284 1.34 14.06 -7.07
N PHE A 285 1.33 12.73 -7.10
CA PHE A 285 1.52 11.97 -8.34
C PHE A 285 0.36 12.15 -9.35
N SER A 286 -0.84 12.50 -8.86
CA SER A 286 -1.97 12.85 -9.72
C SER A 286 -1.80 14.19 -10.43
N ASP A 287 -1.11 15.15 -9.82
CA ASP A 287 -0.96 16.53 -10.31
C ASP A 287 0.25 16.68 -11.27
N ASP A 288 1.37 16.02 -10.97
CA ASP A 288 2.65 16.22 -11.67
C ASP A 288 3.07 15.07 -12.61
N LYS A 289 2.15 14.68 -13.52
CA LYS A 289 2.28 13.48 -14.37
C LYS A 289 3.41 13.50 -15.41
N SER A 290 3.99 14.66 -15.70
CA SER A 290 4.88 14.84 -16.86
C SER A 290 6.36 14.67 -16.56
N HIS A 291 6.74 14.53 -15.28
CA HIS A 291 8.14 14.66 -14.86
C HIS A 291 8.75 13.41 -14.22
N HIS A 292 7.94 12.46 -13.75
CA HIS A 292 8.44 11.25 -13.07
C HIS A 292 8.01 9.99 -13.81
N ALA A 293 8.91 9.00 -13.84
CA ALA A 293 8.55 7.69 -14.38
C ALA A 293 7.69 6.93 -13.35
N GLN A 294 6.63 6.25 -13.80
CA GLN A 294 5.68 5.53 -12.92
C GLN A 294 6.36 4.53 -11.98
N TRP A 295 7.46 3.90 -12.41
CA TRP A 295 8.20 2.97 -11.57
C TRP A 295 8.85 3.64 -10.35
N ILE A 296 9.17 4.94 -10.44
CA ILE A 296 9.72 5.75 -9.34
C ILE A 296 8.63 6.05 -8.31
N GLU A 297 7.41 6.36 -8.75
CA GLU A 297 6.27 6.58 -7.86
C GLU A 297 6.00 5.32 -7.02
N VAL A 298 6.02 4.15 -7.68
CA VAL A 298 5.88 2.85 -7.02
C VAL A 298 7.04 2.57 -6.06
N ALA A 299 8.28 2.86 -6.46
CA ALA A 299 9.44 2.70 -5.58
C ALA A 299 9.35 3.62 -4.35
N ALA A 300 8.89 4.86 -4.52
CA ALA A 300 8.69 5.81 -3.44
C ALA A 300 7.63 5.35 -2.43
N MET A 301 6.53 4.77 -2.92
CA MET A 301 5.50 4.16 -2.06
C MET A 301 6.02 2.93 -1.31
N TYR A 302 6.82 2.09 -1.97
CA TYR A 302 7.48 0.95 -1.34
C TYR A 302 8.45 1.39 -0.22
N PHE A 303 9.28 2.41 -0.48
CA PHE A 303 10.20 2.98 0.51
C PHE A 303 9.46 3.56 1.72
N LEU A 304 8.31 4.20 1.47
CA LEU A 304 7.46 4.73 2.53
C LEU A 304 6.83 3.63 3.39
N GLY A 305 6.41 2.52 2.78
CA GLY A 305 5.95 1.32 3.48
C GLY A 305 7.05 0.65 4.34
N MET A 306 8.27 0.56 3.82
CA MET A 306 9.41 0.02 4.60
C MET A 306 9.82 0.96 5.74
N ALA A 307 9.84 2.27 5.51
CA ALA A 307 10.08 3.24 6.59
C ALA A 307 8.96 3.22 7.65
N GLY A 308 7.71 3.03 7.23
CA GLY A 308 6.57 2.91 8.14
C GLY A 308 6.55 1.63 8.95
N HIS A 309 7.15 0.53 8.45
CA HIS A 309 7.34 -0.70 9.24
C HIS A 309 8.13 -0.42 10.53
N PHE A 310 9.26 0.30 10.42
CA PHE A 310 10.05 0.74 11.57
C PHE A 310 9.36 1.85 12.36
N GLY A 311 8.60 2.74 11.69
CA GLY A 311 7.80 3.78 12.34
C GLY A 311 6.68 3.26 13.26
N LEU A 312 6.26 2.00 13.11
CA LEU A 312 5.33 1.31 14.01
C LEU A 312 6.02 0.65 15.22
N GLY A 313 7.35 0.79 15.35
CA GLY A 313 8.12 0.22 16.46
C GLY A 313 8.67 -1.18 16.19
N ASN A 314 8.52 -1.71 14.97
CA ASN A 314 9.15 -2.96 14.60
C ASN A 314 10.67 -2.77 14.43
N SER A 315 11.42 -3.85 14.67
CA SER A 315 12.86 -3.93 14.44
C SER A 315 13.20 -5.28 13.81
N ASN A 316 14.48 -5.50 13.50
CA ASN A 316 14.95 -6.81 13.03
C ASN A 316 15.08 -7.87 14.14
N SER A 317 14.72 -7.53 15.39
CA SER A 317 14.65 -8.47 16.51
C SER A 317 13.28 -9.15 16.58
N LEU A 318 13.25 -10.44 16.92
CA LEU A 318 11.98 -11.15 17.15
C LEU A 318 11.22 -10.64 18.38
N ALA A 319 11.90 -9.91 19.29
CA ALA A 319 11.29 -9.37 20.49
C ALA A 319 10.27 -8.25 20.22
N THR A 320 10.34 -7.59 19.06
CA THR A 320 9.40 -6.50 18.70
C THR A 320 8.12 -6.99 18.04
N VAL A 321 7.98 -8.30 17.80
CA VAL A 321 6.77 -8.86 17.20
C VAL A 321 5.64 -8.86 18.23
N ASP A 322 4.53 -8.16 17.92
CA ASP A 322 3.39 -8.06 18.82
C ASP A 322 2.55 -9.34 18.82
N VAL A 323 2.71 -10.12 19.89
CA VAL A 323 1.94 -11.33 20.15
C VAL A 323 0.58 -11.01 20.77
N ALA A 324 0.46 -9.92 21.54
CA ALA A 324 -0.77 -9.60 22.26
C ALA A 324 -1.89 -9.19 21.29
N GLY A 325 -1.57 -8.33 20.32
CA GLY A 325 -2.51 -7.93 19.26
C GLY A 325 -3.05 -9.12 18.45
N ALA A 326 -2.23 -10.16 18.27
CA ALA A 326 -2.59 -11.35 17.50
C ALA A 326 -3.70 -12.22 18.14
N PHE A 327 -4.04 -11.99 19.41
CA PHE A 327 -5.12 -12.71 20.11
C PHE A 327 -6.43 -11.92 20.18
N ILE A 328 -6.48 -10.69 19.66
CA ILE A 328 -7.70 -9.86 19.67
C ILE A 328 -8.80 -10.54 18.85
N GLY A 329 -9.90 -10.90 19.50
CA GLY A 329 -11.08 -11.53 18.87
C GLY A 329 -11.00 -13.04 18.66
N ILE A 330 -9.91 -13.71 19.10
CA ILE A 330 -9.79 -15.17 19.09
C ILE A 330 -10.47 -15.74 20.35
N SER A 331 -11.45 -16.62 20.19
CA SER A 331 -12.17 -17.27 21.31
C SER A 331 -11.52 -18.58 21.79
N SER A 332 -10.86 -19.32 20.90
CA SER A 332 -10.15 -20.56 21.21
C SER A 332 -8.70 -20.48 20.76
N HIS A 333 -7.78 -20.97 21.59
CA HIS A 333 -6.35 -20.91 21.28
C HIS A 333 -6.05 -21.63 19.95
N SER A 334 -5.63 -20.86 18.95
CA SER A 334 -5.22 -21.33 17.63
C SER A 334 -3.91 -20.69 17.24
N THR A 335 -2.87 -21.50 17.08
CA THR A 335 -1.52 -21.06 16.70
C THR A 335 -1.48 -20.56 15.25
N VAL A 336 -2.28 -21.14 14.36
CA VAL A 336 -2.31 -20.77 12.94
C VAL A 336 -2.97 -19.41 12.76
N LEU A 337 -4.13 -19.17 13.40
CA LEU A 337 -4.86 -17.92 13.25
C LEU A 337 -4.10 -16.74 13.87
N SER A 338 -3.56 -16.93 15.08
CA SER A 338 -2.71 -15.92 15.73
C SER A 338 -1.44 -15.66 14.92
N GLY A 339 -0.81 -16.68 14.32
CA GLY A 339 0.33 -16.49 13.43
C GLY A 339 0.03 -15.62 12.20
N ILE A 340 -1.15 -15.79 11.58
CA ILE A 340 -1.59 -14.95 10.45
C ILE A 340 -1.84 -13.50 10.89
N LEU A 341 -2.49 -13.29 12.04
CA LEU A 341 -2.73 -11.94 12.57
C LEU A 341 -1.43 -11.25 12.95
N MET A 342 -0.50 -11.97 13.59
CA MET A 342 0.83 -11.48 13.93
C MET A 342 1.61 -11.04 12.69
N PHE A 343 1.51 -11.80 11.60
CA PHE A 343 2.09 -11.42 10.31
C PHE A 343 1.47 -10.12 9.76
N PHE A 344 0.14 -9.99 9.79
CA PHE A 344 -0.55 -8.77 9.35
C PHE A 344 -0.30 -7.55 10.24
N ILE A 345 -0.04 -7.74 11.53
CA ILE A 345 0.37 -6.68 12.47
C ILE A 345 1.80 -6.23 12.14
N THR A 346 2.72 -7.19 11.98
CA THR A 346 4.15 -6.90 11.73
C THR A 346 4.35 -6.18 10.38
N TYR A 347 3.69 -6.66 9.33
CA TYR A 347 3.78 -6.09 7.97
C TYR A 347 2.63 -5.13 7.64
N ALA A 348 2.03 -4.52 8.66
CA ALA A 348 0.92 -3.59 8.52
C ALA A 348 1.21 -2.45 7.54
N SER A 349 2.37 -1.80 7.66
CA SER A 349 2.72 -0.65 6.83
C SER A 349 3.07 -1.04 5.38
N PRO A 350 3.98 -2.00 5.09
CA PRO A 350 4.26 -2.42 3.72
C PRO A 350 3.01 -2.86 2.95
N LEU A 351 2.12 -3.64 3.59
CA LEU A 351 0.86 -4.07 2.97
C LEU A 351 -0.08 -2.90 2.69
N LEU A 352 -0.18 -1.93 3.62
CA LEU A 352 -1.01 -0.74 3.43
C LEU A 352 -0.58 0.05 2.19
N PHE A 353 0.72 0.26 2.00
CA PHE A 353 1.26 0.99 0.84
C PHE A 353 1.08 0.24 -0.47
N LEU A 354 1.25 -1.09 -0.48
CA LEU A 354 0.99 -1.91 -1.67
C LEU A 354 -0.49 -1.89 -2.08
N VAL A 355 -1.40 -1.99 -1.12
CA VAL A 355 -2.84 -1.92 -1.36
C VAL A 355 -3.27 -0.51 -1.79
N GLY A 356 -2.66 0.54 -1.24
CA GLY A 356 -2.93 1.93 -1.62
C GLY A 356 -2.51 2.31 -3.03
N MET A 357 -1.71 1.48 -3.70
CA MET A 357 -1.39 1.68 -5.11
C MET A 357 -2.55 1.40 -6.05
N ILE A 358 -3.60 0.68 -5.61
CA ILE A 358 -4.82 0.44 -6.41
C ILE A 358 -5.52 1.78 -6.73
N ASP A 359 -5.44 2.76 -5.82
CA ASP A 359 -6.08 4.08 -5.94
C ASP A 359 -5.44 4.99 -6.98
N ASN A 360 -4.14 4.83 -7.22
CA ASN A 360 -3.37 5.68 -8.11
C ASN A 360 -3.24 5.12 -9.52
N ALA A 361 -4.02 4.09 -9.88
CA ALA A 361 -3.98 3.47 -11.20
C ALA A 361 -4.62 4.38 -12.26
N ASP A 362 -3.87 5.40 -12.71
CA ASP A 362 -4.32 6.33 -13.74
C ASP A 362 -4.12 5.74 -15.15
N LEU A 363 -5.12 4.98 -15.58
CA LEU A 363 -5.97 5.33 -16.73
C LEU A 363 -5.35 5.77 -18.10
N GLY A 364 -4.07 5.64 -18.49
CA GLY A 364 -3.61 5.89 -19.89
C GLY A 364 -2.44 5.01 -20.37
N LEU A 365 -2.66 4.15 -21.40
CA LEU A 365 -1.84 3.00 -21.91
C LEU A 365 -1.79 1.70 -21.04
N LEU A 366 -2.86 0.90 -21.01
CA LEU A 366 -3.42 0.54 -19.70
C LEU A 366 -3.42 -0.85 -19.10
N LEU A 367 -3.14 -1.90 -19.85
CA LEU A 367 -3.13 -3.24 -19.26
C LEU A 367 -1.72 -3.78 -19.07
N GLN A 368 -0.79 -3.37 -19.92
CA GLN A 368 0.59 -3.87 -19.92
C GLN A 368 1.48 -3.16 -18.90
N MET A 369 1.28 -1.85 -18.70
CA MET A 369 2.15 -1.03 -17.86
C MET A 369 1.74 -1.02 -16.37
N ILE A 370 0.43 -1.04 -16.08
CA ILE A 370 -0.12 -1.01 -14.71
C ILE A 370 0.06 -2.35 -13.99
N ILE A 371 -0.16 -3.48 -14.68
CA ILE A 371 0.18 -4.79 -14.13
C ILE A 371 1.70 -4.93 -14.08
N GLY A 372 2.45 -4.39 -15.05
CA GLY A 372 3.91 -4.35 -15.06
C GLY A 372 4.48 -3.62 -13.84
N PHE A 373 4.66 -2.30 -13.88
CA PHE A 373 5.48 -1.59 -12.89
C PHE A 373 4.93 -1.62 -11.46
N SER A 374 3.61 -1.54 -11.27
CA SER A 374 2.98 -1.60 -9.94
C SER A 374 3.25 -2.93 -9.22
N SER A 375 3.36 -4.02 -9.96
CA SER A 375 3.66 -5.35 -9.38
C SER A 375 5.16 -5.66 -9.42
N LEU A 376 5.83 -5.25 -10.50
CA LEU A 376 7.19 -5.61 -10.85
C LEU A 376 8.20 -4.90 -9.96
N VAL A 377 8.00 -3.62 -9.67
CA VAL A 377 8.99 -2.83 -8.92
C VAL A 377 9.14 -3.36 -7.48
N PRO A 378 8.08 -3.51 -6.66
CA PRO A 378 8.23 -4.07 -5.31
C PRO A 378 8.78 -5.49 -5.35
N LEU A 379 8.38 -6.29 -6.34
CA LEU A 379 8.84 -7.67 -6.52
C LEU A 379 10.33 -7.75 -6.85
N VAL A 380 10.82 -6.90 -7.75
CA VAL A 380 12.23 -6.81 -8.13
C VAL A 380 13.06 -6.31 -6.96
N LEU A 381 12.66 -5.20 -6.32
CA LEU A 381 13.36 -4.64 -5.16
C LEU A 381 13.51 -5.69 -4.04
N ASN A 382 12.41 -6.36 -3.70
CA ASN A 382 12.41 -7.40 -2.68
C ASN A 382 13.23 -8.64 -3.12
N SER A 383 13.18 -9.03 -4.40
CA SER A 383 13.98 -10.15 -4.91
C SER A 383 15.48 -9.87 -4.88
N ILE A 384 15.88 -8.62 -5.16
CA ILE A 384 17.28 -8.16 -5.04
C ILE A 384 17.72 -8.27 -3.58
N VAL A 385 16.95 -7.72 -2.63
CA VAL A 385 17.29 -7.77 -1.19
C VAL A 385 17.35 -9.21 -0.68
N LEU A 386 16.37 -10.06 -1.02
CA LEU A 386 16.36 -11.46 -0.60
C LEU A 386 17.56 -12.23 -1.17
N SER A 387 17.82 -12.12 -2.47
CA SER A 387 18.95 -12.83 -3.10
C SER A 387 20.29 -12.33 -2.56
N ALA A 388 20.51 -11.01 -2.46
CA ALA A 388 21.74 -10.47 -1.91
C ALA A 388 21.93 -10.88 -0.45
N PHE A 389 20.89 -10.82 0.38
CA PHE A 389 20.99 -11.18 1.79
C PHE A 389 21.22 -12.68 2.00
N THR A 390 20.66 -13.56 1.15
CA THR A 390 21.04 -14.99 1.19
C THR A 390 22.52 -15.21 0.91
N ILE A 391 23.10 -14.50 -0.08
CA ILE A 391 24.52 -14.60 -0.41
C ILE A 391 25.36 -14.09 0.77
N ILE A 392 25.00 -12.93 1.34
CA ILE A 392 25.67 -12.38 2.53
C ILE A 392 25.61 -13.36 3.70
N LEU A 393 24.46 -13.99 3.96
CA LEU A 393 24.31 -14.96 5.04
C LEU A 393 25.18 -16.21 4.83
N LEU A 394 25.33 -16.66 3.58
CA LEU A 394 26.24 -17.77 3.25
C LEU A 394 27.71 -17.37 3.45
N LEU A 395 28.09 -16.14 3.08
CA LEU A 395 29.45 -15.61 3.29
C LEU A 395 29.76 -15.42 4.77
N MET A 396 28.79 -14.91 5.54
CA MET A 396 28.91 -14.62 6.98
C MET A 396 28.55 -15.82 7.86
N ARG A 397 28.49 -17.04 7.32
CA ARG A 397 28.08 -18.26 8.05
C ARG A 397 28.90 -18.50 9.32
N ASN A 398 30.19 -18.16 9.29
CA ASN A 398 31.11 -18.36 10.41
C ASN A 398 31.27 -17.08 11.27
N HIS A 399 30.52 -16.01 10.97
CA HIS A 399 30.58 -14.76 11.71
C HIS A 399 29.89 -14.90 13.07
N LEU A 400 30.45 -14.26 14.10
CA LEU A 400 29.98 -14.38 15.49
C LEU A 400 28.48 -14.04 15.65
N PHE A 401 27.99 -13.07 14.87
CA PHE A 401 26.61 -12.57 14.94
C PHE A 401 25.62 -13.28 14.00
N VAL A 402 26.00 -14.44 13.42
CA VAL A 402 25.13 -15.16 12.47
C VAL A 402 23.78 -15.54 13.08
N TRP A 403 23.78 -15.98 14.34
CA TRP A 403 22.56 -16.45 15.04
C TRP A 403 21.76 -15.33 15.68
N SER A 404 22.41 -14.27 16.18
CA SER A 404 21.76 -13.19 16.92
C SER A 404 21.24 -12.06 16.03
N VAL A 405 21.91 -11.76 14.91
CA VAL A 405 21.57 -10.62 14.05
C VAL A 405 21.12 -11.09 12.66
N PHE A 406 21.94 -11.89 11.98
CA PHE A 406 21.66 -12.26 10.58
C PHE A 406 20.49 -13.23 10.43
N SER A 407 20.36 -14.23 11.31
CA SER A 407 19.28 -15.22 11.25
C SER A 407 17.89 -14.61 11.52
N PRO A 408 17.66 -13.81 12.59
CA PRO A 408 16.40 -13.09 12.77
C PRO A 408 16.07 -12.20 11.58
N LYS A 409 17.04 -11.40 11.10
CA LYS A 409 16.86 -10.58 9.90
C LYS A 409 16.44 -11.41 8.68
N TYR A 410 17.02 -12.60 8.50
CA TYR A 410 16.69 -13.45 7.37
C TYR A 410 15.23 -13.92 7.41
N LEU A 411 14.70 -14.24 8.59
CA LEU A 411 13.28 -14.54 8.78
C LEU A 411 12.40 -13.34 8.43
N TYR A 412 12.79 -12.13 8.85
CA TYR A 412 12.11 -10.89 8.45
C TYR A 412 12.15 -10.70 6.94
N VAL A 413 13.29 -10.85 6.26
CA VAL A 413 13.36 -10.71 4.79
C VAL A 413 12.49 -11.76 4.08
N CYS A 414 12.43 -12.99 4.59
CA CYS A 414 11.55 -14.02 4.05
C CYS A 414 10.07 -13.68 4.23
N ALA A 415 9.68 -13.22 5.42
CA ALA A 415 8.30 -12.85 5.71
C ALA A 415 7.90 -11.55 4.95
N ALA A 416 8.79 -10.58 4.86
CA ALA A 416 8.63 -9.39 4.01
C ALA A 416 8.40 -9.80 2.55
N SER A 417 9.12 -10.80 2.05
CA SER A 417 8.89 -11.32 0.70
C SER A 417 7.48 -11.87 0.53
N ILE A 418 7.00 -12.69 1.47
CA ILE A 418 5.61 -13.18 1.47
C ILE A 418 4.63 -12.00 1.51
N SER A 419 4.91 -10.94 2.28
CA SER A 419 4.04 -9.76 2.35
C SER A 419 3.96 -9.03 1.01
N VAL A 420 5.09 -8.88 0.30
CA VAL A 420 5.14 -8.28 -1.03
C VAL A 420 4.35 -9.13 -2.03
N TYR A 421 4.49 -10.47 -1.98
CA TYR A 421 3.70 -11.35 -2.84
C TYR A 421 2.20 -11.23 -2.59
N ILE A 422 1.75 -11.20 -1.32
CA ILE A 422 0.34 -11.04 -0.96
C ILE A 422 -0.20 -9.68 -1.44
N GLY A 423 0.53 -8.59 -1.16
CA GLY A 423 0.14 -7.25 -1.57
C GLY A 423 0.05 -7.13 -3.09
N VAL A 424 1.09 -7.55 -3.82
CA VAL A 424 1.12 -7.54 -5.28
C VAL A 424 0.00 -8.40 -5.88
N PHE A 425 -0.21 -9.62 -5.34
CA PHE A 425 -1.29 -10.49 -5.80
C PHE A 425 -2.66 -9.82 -5.62
N SER A 426 -2.89 -9.15 -4.50
CA SER A 426 -4.16 -8.45 -4.25
C SER A 426 -4.41 -7.33 -5.27
N VAL A 427 -3.38 -6.54 -5.60
CA VAL A 427 -3.44 -5.46 -6.61
C VAL A 427 -3.74 -6.03 -7.99
N VAL A 428 -2.97 -7.05 -8.43
CA VAL A 428 -3.14 -7.67 -9.75
C VAL A 428 -4.51 -8.33 -9.86
N ALA A 429 -4.95 -9.07 -8.83
CA ALA A 429 -6.26 -9.71 -8.82
C ALA A 429 -7.40 -8.69 -8.94
N ALA A 430 -7.35 -7.59 -8.18
CA ALA A 430 -8.34 -6.52 -8.22
C ALA A 430 -8.42 -5.86 -9.61
N VAL A 431 -7.28 -5.51 -10.20
CA VAL A 431 -7.21 -4.85 -11.50
C VAL A 431 -7.65 -5.79 -12.63
N VAL A 432 -7.13 -7.02 -12.66
CA VAL A 432 -7.47 -8.01 -13.71
C VAL A 432 -8.94 -8.37 -13.66
N TYR A 433 -9.50 -8.63 -12.48
CA TYR A 433 -10.92 -8.91 -12.31
C TYR A 433 -11.79 -7.75 -12.82
N THR A 434 -11.44 -6.52 -12.43
CA THR A 434 -12.14 -5.31 -12.87
C THR A 434 -12.14 -5.16 -14.39
N CYS A 435 -11.00 -5.40 -15.03
CA CYS A 435 -10.86 -5.32 -16.48
C CYS A 435 -11.69 -6.41 -17.18
N LEU A 436 -11.64 -7.65 -16.71
CA LEU A 436 -12.40 -8.77 -17.27
C LEU A 436 -13.92 -8.51 -17.22
N VAL A 437 -14.43 -8.06 -16.07
CA VAL A 437 -15.87 -7.80 -15.90
C VAL A 437 -16.34 -6.64 -16.78
N ILE A 438 -15.60 -5.54 -16.82
CA ILE A 438 -15.99 -4.36 -17.61
C ILE A 438 -15.93 -4.68 -19.11
N PHE A 439 -14.90 -5.41 -19.55
CA PHE A 439 -14.80 -5.89 -20.92
C PHE A 439 -16.01 -6.77 -21.29
N TYR A 440 -16.35 -7.76 -20.45
CA TYR A 440 -17.52 -8.61 -20.64
C TYR A 440 -18.83 -7.81 -20.72
N ARG A 441 -19.01 -6.81 -19.84
CA ARG A 441 -20.19 -5.92 -19.86
C ARG A 441 -20.28 -5.14 -21.17
N THR A 442 -19.17 -4.62 -21.68
CA THR A 442 -19.20 -3.87 -22.95
C THR A 442 -19.50 -4.73 -24.17
N GLN A 443 -19.07 -5.99 -24.18
CA GLN A 443 -19.43 -6.91 -25.27
C GLN A 443 -20.94 -7.18 -25.31
N LYS A 444 -21.59 -7.33 -24.14
CA LYS A 444 -23.05 -7.52 -24.06
C LYS A 444 -23.86 -6.30 -24.50
N ILE A 445 -23.39 -5.10 -24.16
CA ILE A 445 -24.11 -3.85 -24.46
C ILE A 445 -23.98 -3.44 -25.94
N CYS A 446 -22.87 -3.82 -26.60
CA CYS A 446 -22.64 -3.60 -28.02
C CYS A 446 -22.14 -4.90 -28.66
N PRO A 447 -23.04 -5.86 -28.97
CA PRO A 447 -22.63 -7.05 -29.71
C PRO A 447 -22.02 -6.61 -31.03
N ASN A 448 -20.82 -7.10 -31.34
CA ASN A 448 -20.14 -6.80 -32.61
C ASN A 448 -21.10 -7.16 -33.76
N THR A 449 -21.56 -6.15 -34.49
CA THR A 449 -22.34 -6.31 -35.73
C THR A 449 -21.44 -6.76 -36.88
N SER A 450 -20.59 -7.76 -36.65
CA SER A 450 -19.65 -8.33 -37.64
C SER A 450 -19.97 -9.78 -38.01
N SER A 451 -21.15 -10.30 -37.62
CA SER A 451 -21.60 -11.66 -38.00
C SER A 451 -22.77 -11.65 -39.01
N LEU A 452 -22.98 -10.55 -39.72
CA LEU A 452 -23.89 -10.46 -40.86
C LEU A 452 -23.11 -9.89 -42.05
N LYS A 453 -22.30 -10.73 -42.68
CA LYS A 453 -21.92 -10.63 -44.09
C LYS A 453 -21.38 -11.96 -44.57
#